data_AF-A0A969GWR3-F1
#
_entry.id   AF-A0A969GWR3-F1
#
_cell.length_a   1.000
_cell.length_b   1.000
_cell.length_c   1.000
_cell.angle_alpha   90.00
_cell.angle_beta   90.00
_cell.angle_gamma   90.00
#
_symmetry.space_group_name_H-M   'P 1'
#
loop_
_entity.id
_entity.type
_entity.pdbx_description
1 polymer ?
#
loop_
_entity_poly.entity_id
_entity_poly.type
_entity_poly.pdbx_seq_one_letter_code
_entity_poly.pdbx_strand_id
1 'polypeptide(L)'
;MMYPQWQRFIRLILIVEVLVGLIAVPPVLTAAPRPASLKTITFNPPNRGAPGKTQDAGSRPACPTSVIPFTALVPATNWGETIASHPTFWLYFPYDASAVILTLRDEQTPETVIYSTTFQPSAAGIAQVPLPANAPALEVDRLYRWQFEFICDAETQSHFQVTGVVVRRSPSTSFTEQLEAASPTEQVALLAAHGFWHDTLTQLNQLRWANPENPTLQADWETLLQHPFVKLDALIAEPLIECCS
;
A
#
# COMPACT_ATOMS: atom_id res chain seq x y z
N MET A 1 -20.32 24.21 -97.44
CA MET A 1 -20.78 25.56 -97.01
C MET A 1 -22.08 25.38 -96.24
N MET A 2 -22.14 25.97 -95.04
CA MET A 2 -23.33 26.31 -94.22
C MET A 2 -24.22 25.21 -93.63
N TYR A 3 -24.31 25.31 -92.28
CA TYR A 3 -25.22 24.69 -91.29
C TYR A 3 -26.71 25.10 -91.48
N PRO A 4 -27.69 24.39 -90.89
CA PRO A 4 -28.18 24.66 -89.50
C PRO A 4 -28.68 23.39 -88.74
N GLN A 5 -28.37 23.09 -87.46
CA GLN A 5 -28.74 23.71 -86.16
C GLN A 5 -30.24 23.94 -85.94
N TRP A 6 -30.95 22.94 -85.38
CA TRP A 6 -32.23 23.09 -84.65
C TRP A 6 -32.35 22.01 -83.55
N GLN A 7 -33.00 22.42 -82.44
CA GLN A 7 -33.41 21.67 -81.24
C GLN A 7 -32.45 21.73 -80.04
N ARG A 8 -32.83 22.01 -78.79
CA ARG A 8 -34.10 22.45 -78.14
C ARG A 8 -33.81 22.57 -76.63
N PHE A 9 -34.41 23.56 -75.97
CA PHE A 9 -34.62 23.70 -74.50
C PHE A 9 -33.35 23.81 -73.61
N ILE A 10 -33.32 24.70 -72.62
CA ILE A 10 -33.61 24.36 -71.21
C ILE A 10 -33.77 25.65 -70.38
N ARG A 11 -34.65 25.51 -69.38
CA ARG A 11 -35.19 26.46 -68.40
C ARG A 11 -34.13 27.22 -67.60
N LEU A 12 -34.33 28.53 -67.41
CA LEU A 12 -33.69 29.28 -66.32
C LEU A 12 -34.40 28.95 -65.00
N ILE A 13 -33.68 28.30 -64.07
CA ILE A 13 -34.07 28.12 -62.67
C ILE A 13 -33.18 29.06 -61.86
N LEU A 14 -33.81 29.97 -61.10
CA LEU A 14 -33.16 30.82 -60.11
C LEU A 14 -32.71 29.95 -58.93
N ILE A 15 -31.41 29.92 -58.65
CA ILE A 15 -30.85 29.30 -57.44
C ILE A 15 -30.66 30.41 -56.40
N VAL A 16 -31.42 30.32 -55.31
CA VAL A 16 -31.26 31.13 -54.09
C VAL A 16 -30.30 30.37 -53.20
N GLU A 17 -29.10 30.89 -52.97
CA GLU A 17 -28.18 30.32 -51.98
C GLU A 17 -28.58 30.79 -50.57
N VAL A 18 -29.05 29.85 -49.75
CA VAL A 18 -29.26 30.06 -48.32
C VAL A 18 -27.99 29.58 -47.61
N LEU A 19 -27.17 30.54 -47.17
CA LEU A 19 -26.05 30.31 -46.26
C LEU A 19 -26.60 30.02 -44.86
N VAL A 20 -26.67 28.74 -44.49
CA VAL A 20 -26.92 28.32 -43.10
C VAL A 20 -25.57 28.36 -42.37
N GLY A 21 -25.36 29.38 -41.55
CA GLY A 21 -24.20 29.47 -40.68
C GLY A 21 -24.23 28.40 -39.59
N LEU A 22 -23.20 27.55 -39.54
CA LEU A 22 -22.93 26.70 -38.38
C LEU A 22 -22.46 27.57 -37.22
N ILE A 23 -23.33 27.83 -36.24
CA ILE A 23 -22.91 28.32 -34.94
C ILE A 23 -22.42 27.11 -34.15
N ALA A 24 -21.10 26.90 -34.13
CA ALA A 24 -20.48 25.95 -33.23
C ALA A 24 -20.60 26.49 -31.80
N VAL A 25 -21.58 25.99 -31.05
CA VAL A 25 -21.67 26.25 -29.61
C VAL A 25 -20.50 25.49 -28.97
N PRO A 26 -19.56 26.16 -28.28
CA PRO A 26 -18.48 25.47 -27.62
C PRO A 26 -19.09 24.54 -26.55
N PRO A 27 -18.55 23.31 -26.38
CA PRO A 27 -19.02 22.44 -25.32
C PRO A 27 -18.83 23.16 -23.99
N VAL A 28 -19.93 23.34 -23.26
CA VAL A 28 -19.88 23.78 -21.87
C VAL A 28 -19.08 22.72 -21.13
N LEU A 29 -17.85 23.05 -20.75
CA LEU A 29 -17.05 22.25 -19.84
C LEU A 29 -17.79 22.25 -18.50
N THR A 30 -18.65 21.27 -18.29
CA THR A 30 -19.13 20.93 -16.95
C THR A 30 -17.90 20.60 -16.13
N ALA A 31 -17.60 21.46 -15.16
CA ALA A 31 -16.56 21.19 -14.18
C ALA A 31 -16.82 19.81 -13.59
N ALA A 32 -15.85 18.90 -13.76
CA ALA A 32 -15.92 17.59 -13.14
C ALA A 32 -16.17 17.78 -11.63
N PRO A 33 -17.04 16.97 -11.01
CA PRO A 33 -17.23 17.03 -9.57
C PRO A 33 -15.86 16.89 -8.91
N ARG A 34 -15.51 17.90 -8.10
CA ARG A 34 -14.30 17.92 -7.30
C ARG A 34 -14.25 16.58 -6.54
N PRO A 35 -13.16 15.78 -6.64
CA PRO A 35 -13.07 14.55 -5.88
C PRO A 35 -13.32 14.93 -4.42
N ALA A 36 -14.30 14.25 -3.82
CA ALA A 36 -14.61 14.44 -2.42
C ALA A 36 -13.30 14.23 -1.65
N SER A 37 -12.86 15.26 -0.94
CA SER A 37 -11.76 15.12 0.00
C SER A 37 -12.16 14.01 0.95
N LEU A 38 -11.44 12.89 0.90
CA LEU A 38 -11.63 11.83 1.88
C LEU A 38 -11.48 12.46 3.26
N LYS A 39 -12.37 12.09 4.18
CA LYS A 39 -12.08 12.25 5.60
C LYS A 39 -10.70 11.64 5.81
N THR A 40 -9.76 12.46 6.26
CA THR A 40 -8.42 12.08 6.71
C THR A 40 -8.42 10.66 7.26
N ILE A 41 -7.59 9.77 6.68
CA ILE A 41 -7.46 8.39 7.17
C ILE A 41 -7.24 8.45 8.68
N THR A 42 -8.21 7.92 9.43
CA THR A 42 -8.15 7.88 10.88
C THR A 42 -7.88 6.44 11.26
N PHE A 43 -6.63 6.13 11.62
CA PHE A 43 -6.27 4.82 12.13
C PHE A 43 -6.68 4.71 13.60
N ASN A 44 -7.52 3.72 13.92
CA ASN A 44 -7.95 3.48 15.30
C ASN A 44 -7.35 2.16 15.82
N PRO A 45 -6.19 2.19 16.50
CA PRO A 45 -5.60 0.96 17.03
C PRO A 45 -6.48 0.36 18.13
N PRO A 46 -6.55 -0.98 18.24
CA PRO A 46 -7.24 -1.61 19.36
C PRO A 46 -6.59 -1.22 20.70
N ASN A 47 -7.42 -0.89 21.69
CA ASN A 47 -6.95 -0.48 23.03
C ASN A 47 -6.38 -1.68 23.80
N ARG A 48 -5.05 -1.76 23.91
CA ARG A 48 -4.36 -2.92 24.52
C ARG A 48 -3.29 -2.64 25.58
N GLY A 49 -2.97 -1.37 25.86
CA GLY A 49 -2.06 -0.99 26.97
C GLY A 49 -0.58 -1.35 26.75
N ALA A 50 0.30 -0.43 27.18
CA ALA A 50 1.77 -0.42 27.12
C ALA A 50 2.42 -0.55 25.70
N PRO A 51 3.48 0.23 25.39
CA PRO A 51 4.25 0.07 24.15
C PRO A 51 4.98 -1.27 24.08
N GLY A 52 5.24 -1.76 22.87
CA GLY A 52 6.11 -2.91 22.66
C GLY A 52 7.55 -2.59 23.07
N LYS A 53 8.27 -3.56 23.62
CA LYS A 53 9.71 -3.42 23.90
C LYS A 53 10.49 -3.53 22.59
N THR A 54 11.35 -2.56 22.30
CA THR A 54 12.42 -2.68 21.28
C THR A 54 13.70 -2.05 21.82
N GLN A 55 14.60 -2.90 22.33
CA GLN A 55 16.04 -2.79 22.10
C GLN A 55 16.74 -4.00 22.72
N ASP A 56 17.48 -4.73 21.89
CA ASP A 56 18.40 -5.76 22.34
C ASP A 56 19.77 -5.12 22.59
N ALA A 57 20.39 -5.46 23.72
CA ALA A 57 21.59 -4.81 24.25
C ALA A 57 22.83 -5.72 24.17
N GLY A 58 23.06 -6.35 23.01
CA GLY A 58 24.16 -7.29 22.79
C GLY A 58 25.23 -6.75 21.84
N SER A 59 26.46 -6.56 22.33
CA SER A 59 27.62 -6.15 21.51
C SER A 59 28.09 -7.30 20.61
N ARG A 60 27.63 -7.31 19.36
CA ARG A 60 28.22 -8.04 18.23
C ARG A 60 28.88 -7.01 17.28
N PRO A 61 29.82 -7.40 16.40
CA PRO A 61 30.35 -6.48 15.39
C PRO A 61 29.21 -5.68 14.76
N ALA A 62 29.38 -4.36 14.71
CA ALA A 62 28.27 -3.48 14.45
C ALA A 62 28.00 -3.45 12.95
N CYS A 63 26.76 -3.78 12.58
CA CYS A 63 26.24 -3.43 11.27
C CYS A 63 26.52 -1.95 10.95
N PRO A 64 26.71 -1.59 9.65
CA PRO A 64 26.84 -0.20 9.25
C PRO A 64 25.73 0.67 9.85
N THR A 65 26.10 1.84 10.36
CA THR A 65 25.14 2.81 10.90
C THR A 65 24.45 3.55 9.76
N SER A 66 23.13 3.62 9.82
CA SER A 66 22.28 4.43 8.93
C SER A 66 21.51 5.48 9.72
N VAL A 67 21.03 6.53 9.05
CA VAL A 67 20.19 7.58 9.67
C VAL A 67 18.88 6.99 10.18
N ILE A 68 18.24 6.17 9.36
CA ILE A 68 17.07 5.38 9.72
C ILE A 68 17.51 3.92 9.77
N PRO A 69 17.39 3.21 10.90
CA PRO A 69 17.79 1.81 10.99
C PRO A 69 16.77 0.89 10.30
N PHE A 70 17.12 -0.39 10.16
CA PHE A 70 16.16 -1.43 9.76
C PHE A 70 14.91 -1.36 10.65
N THR A 71 13.75 -1.11 10.04
CA THR A 71 12.52 -0.74 10.76
C THR A 71 11.33 -1.52 10.21
N ALA A 72 10.52 -2.10 11.10
CA ALA A 72 9.23 -2.64 10.70
C ALA A 72 8.17 -1.54 10.69
N LEU A 73 7.37 -1.48 9.64
CA LEU A 73 6.24 -0.56 9.55
C LEU A 73 5.06 -1.13 10.32
N VAL A 74 5.14 -1.04 11.64
CA VAL A 74 4.08 -1.41 12.58
C VAL A 74 3.83 -0.32 13.59
N PRO A 75 2.64 -0.26 14.22
CA PRO A 75 2.37 0.73 15.25
C PRO A 75 3.38 0.62 16.39
N ALA A 76 3.53 1.68 17.18
CA ALA A 76 4.49 1.74 18.29
C ALA A 76 4.27 0.67 19.40
N THR A 77 3.13 -0.03 19.37
CA THR A 77 2.84 -1.20 20.21
C THR A 77 3.50 -2.50 19.70
N ASN A 78 4.08 -2.49 18.50
CA ASN A 78 4.52 -3.67 17.74
C ASN A 78 3.43 -4.73 17.55
N TRP A 79 2.17 -4.28 17.44
CA TRP A 79 0.99 -5.13 17.28
C TRP A 79 0.19 -4.69 16.07
N GLY A 80 -0.22 -5.66 15.24
CA GLY A 80 -1.10 -5.43 14.10
C GLY A 80 -2.21 -6.46 14.01
N GLU A 81 -3.40 -6.02 13.57
CA GLU A 81 -4.49 -6.94 13.21
C GLU A 81 -4.59 -7.06 11.70
N THR A 82 -5.07 -8.22 11.25
CA THR A 82 -5.31 -8.51 9.85
C THR A 82 -6.60 -9.31 9.65
N ILE A 83 -7.27 -9.16 8.51
CA ILE A 83 -8.33 -10.09 8.08
C ILE A 83 -7.79 -11.19 7.15
N ALA A 84 -6.59 -11.01 6.59
CA ALA A 84 -5.96 -11.96 5.69
C ALA A 84 -5.48 -13.21 6.44
N SER A 85 -5.63 -14.37 5.80
CA SER A 85 -5.03 -15.63 6.28
C SER A 85 -3.51 -15.64 6.15
N HIS A 86 -2.98 -14.88 5.21
CA HIS A 86 -1.56 -14.70 4.93
C HIS A 86 -1.28 -13.19 4.82
N PRO A 87 -1.00 -12.52 5.95
CA PRO A 87 -0.78 -11.08 5.93
C PRO A 87 0.51 -10.71 5.20
N THR A 88 0.59 -9.45 4.80
CA THR A 88 1.82 -8.83 4.31
C THR A 88 2.44 -7.98 5.40
N PHE A 89 3.72 -8.21 5.65
CA PHE A 89 4.55 -7.37 6.50
C PHE A 89 5.22 -6.29 5.66
N TRP A 90 5.46 -5.13 6.25
CA TRP A 90 6.11 -4.01 5.57
C TRP A 90 7.36 -3.62 6.35
N LEU A 91 8.49 -3.54 5.66
CA LEU A 91 9.79 -3.28 6.25
C LEU A 91 10.50 -2.16 5.50
N TYR A 92 11.27 -1.37 6.22
CA TYR A 92 12.24 -0.44 5.66
C TYR A 92 13.65 -1.05 5.75
N PHE A 93 14.30 -1.17 4.60
CA PHE A 93 15.66 -1.63 4.44
C PHE A 93 16.60 -0.41 4.27
N PRO A 94 17.55 -0.18 5.19
CA PRO A 94 18.40 1.01 5.15
C PRO A 94 19.49 0.94 4.07
N TYR A 95 19.86 -0.27 3.66
CA TYR A 95 20.86 -0.60 2.65
C TYR A 95 20.74 -2.10 2.31
N ASP A 96 21.55 -2.57 1.36
CA ASP A 96 21.54 -3.97 0.92
C ASP A 96 21.92 -4.93 2.05
N ALA A 97 21.09 -5.95 2.28
CA ALA A 97 21.37 -6.99 3.26
C ALA A 97 22.11 -8.16 2.61
N SER A 98 22.96 -8.85 3.39
CA SER A 98 23.46 -10.17 3.00
C SER A 98 22.32 -11.19 2.96
N ALA A 99 21.41 -11.13 3.93
CA ALA A 99 20.21 -11.96 4.00
C ALA A 99 19.20 -11.34 4.97
N VAL A 100 17.93 -11.69 4.82
CA VAL A 100 16.87 -11.37 5.78
C VAL A 100 16.15 -12.66 6.12
N ILE A 101 16.02 -12.94 7.41
CA ILE A 101 15.34 -14.14 7.90
C ILE A 101 14.00 -13.70 8.51
N LEU A 102 12.90 -14.25 8.00
CA LEU A 102 11.59 -14.17 8.63
C LEU A 102 11.38 -15.44 9.44
N THR A 103 11.06 -15.30 10.72
CA THR A 103 10.59 -16.39 11.57
C THR A 103 9.21 -16.04 12.14
N LEU A 104 8.26 -16.95 12.01
CA LEU A 104 6.93 -16.88 12.60
C LEU A 104 6.81 -17.93 13.71
N ARG A 105 6.39 -17.51 14.89
CA ARG A 105 6.21 -18.34 16.08
C ARG A 105 4.81 -18.19 16.63
N ASP A 106 4.35 -19.21 17.33
CA ASP A 106 3.16 -19.11 18.18
C ASP A 106 3.48 -18.24 19.41
N GLU A 107 2.63 -17.30 19.75
CA GLU A 107 2.84 -16.45 20.94
C GLU A 107 2.60 -17.22 22.26
N GLN A 108 1.74 -18.24 22.26
CA GLN A 108 1.48 -19.10 23.43
C GLN A 108 2.57 -20.15 23.63
N THR A 109 3.24 -20.56 22.54
CA THR A 109 4.39 -21.48 22.59
C THR A 109 5.60 -20.89 21.83
N PRO A 110 6.29 -19.87 22.39
CA PRO A 110 7.33 -19.12 21.68
C PRO A 110 8.51 -19.95 21.16
N GLU A 111 8.79 -21.11 21.78
CA GLU A 111 9.83 -22.03 21.33
C GLU A 111 9.49 -22.73 20.01
N THR A 112 8.21 -22.79 19.64
CA THR A 112 7.75 -23.44 18.40
C THR A 112 7.80 -22.48 17.23
N VAL A 113 8.74 -22.73 16.32
CA VAL A 113 8.79 -22.09 15.00
C VAL A 113 7.72 -22.73 14.11
N ILE A 114 6.78 -21.92 13.64
CA ILE A 114 5.71 -22.34 12.74
C ILE A 114 6.17 -22.23 11.29
N TYR A 115 6.91 -21.17 10.99
CA TYR A 115 7.41 -20.90 9.65
C TYR A 115 8.73 -20.15 9.75
N SER A 116 9.64 -20.43 8.82
CA SER A 116 10.86 -19.65 8.64
C SER A 116 11.25 -19.62 7.18
N THR A 117 11.72 -18.47 6.70
CA THR A 117 12.28 -18.31 5.36
C THR A 117 13.40 -17.30 5.35
N THR A 118 14.25 -17.39 4.33
CA THR A 118 15.36 -16.46 4.11
C THR A 118 15.25 -15.91 2.71
N PHE A 119 15.37 -14.59 2.57
CA PHE A 119 15.35 -13.88 1.30
C PHE A 119 16.40 -12.75 1.30
N GLN A 120 16.59 -12.12 0.15
CA GLN A 120 17.48 -10.96 0.01
C GLN A 120 16.68 -9.76 -0.50
N PRO A 121 16.81 -8.57 0.10
CA PRO A 121 16.25 -7.36 -0.46
C PRO A 121 17.01 -6.95 -1.72
N SER A 122 16.30 -6.33 -2.66
CA SER A 122 16.87 -5.92 -3.95
C SER A 122 17.57 -4.55 -3.89
N ALA A 123 17.21 -3.71 -2.90
CA ALA A 123 17.65 -2.34 -2.73
C ALA A 123 17.32 -1.81 -1.32
N ALA A 124 17.79 -0.59 -1.02
CA ALA A 124 17.33 0.22 0.11
C ALA A 124 15.95 0.84 -0.16
N GLY A 125 15.06 0.81 0.82
CA GLY A 125 13.71 1.36 0.71
C GLY A 125 12.65 0.57 1.47
N ILE A 126 11.39 0.94 1.28
CA ILE A 126 10.24 0.28 1.89
C ILE A 126 9.75 -0.83 0.97
N ALA A 127 9.64 -2.04 1.50
CA ALA A 127 9.17 -3.19 0.74
C ALA A 127 8.10 -4.01 1.47
N GLN A 128 7.30 -4.69 0.67
CA GLN A 128 6.35 -5.70 1.12
C GLN A 128 7.04 -7.05 1.28
N VAL A 129 6.66 -7.78 2.33
CA VAL A 129 7.06 -9.16 2.60
C VAL A 129 5.80 -9.97 2.87
N PRO A 130 5.18 -10.58 1.85
CA PRO A 130 3.99 -11.40 2.05
C PRO A 130 4.34 -12.68 2.80
N LEU A 131 3.45 -13.12 3.70
CA LEU A 131 3.50 -14.50 4.19
C LEU A 131 3.14 -15.43 3.01
N PRO A 132 4.06 -16.29 2.53
CA PRO A 132 3.82 -17.04 1.31
C PRO A 132 2.80 -18.16 1.53
N ALA A 133 2.15 -18.60 0.44
CA ALA A 133 1.09 -19.60 0.49
C ALA A 133 1.53 -20.99 0.96
N ASN A 134 2.84 -21.26 1.03
CA ASN A 134 3.39 -22.50 1.61
C ASN A 134 3.59 -22.42 3.13
N ALA A 135 3.47 -21.22 3.73
CA ALA A 135 3.38 -21.08 5.17
C ALA A 135 1.98 -21.51 5.66
N PRO A 136 1.85 -21.96 6.91
CA PRO A 136 0.54 -22.19 7.50
C PRO A 136 -0.28 -20.89 7.55
N ALA A 137 -1.55 -20.97 7.15
CA ALA A 137 -2.50 -19.88 7.31
C ALA A 137 -2.65 -19.51 8.78
N LEU A 138 -2.73 -18.21 9.09
CA LEU A 138 -3.00 -17.75 10.44
C LEU A 138 -4.42 -18.16 10.87
N GLU A 139 -4.51 -18.77 12.04
CA GLU A 139 -5.78 -19.09 12.68
C GLU A 139 -6.43 -17.81 13.23
N VAL A 140 -7.76 -17.78 13.19
CA VAL A 140 -8.54 -16.65 13.71
C VAL A 140 -8.35 -16.57 15.23
N ASP A 141 -8.14 -15.35 15.73
CA ASP A 141 -7.94 -15.00 17.14
C ASP A 141 -6.72 -15.64 17.82
N ARG A 142 -5.86 -16.32 17.05
CA ARG A 142 -4.57 -16.83 17.51
C ARG A 142 -3.48 -15.79 17.29
N LEU A 143 -2.61 -15.65 18.30
CA LEU A 143 -1.53 -14.67 18.31
C LEU A 143 -0.25 -15.30 17.78
N TYR A 144 0.39 -14.62 16.83
CA TYR A 144 1.64 -15.05 16.25
C TYR A 144 2.68 -13.94 16.38
N ARG A 145 3.91 -14.32 16.72
CA ARG A 145 5.06 -13.42 16.71
C ARG A 145 5.84 -13.59 15.45
N TRP A 146 5.96 -12.51 14.69
CA TRP A 146 6.90 -12.43 13.59
C TRP A 146 8.19 -11.76 14.07
N GLN A 147 9.31 -12.24 13.55
CA GLN A 147 10.65 -11.73 13.79
C GLN A 147 11.35 -11.64 12.45
N PHE A 148 11.96 -10.48 12.18
CA PHE A 148 12.86 -10.29 11.05
C PHE A 148 14.26 -10.03 11.55
N GLU A 149 15.22 -10.79 11.04
CA GLU A 149 16.65 -10.59 11.25
C GLU A 149 17.26 -10.09 9.95
N PHE A 150 17.81 -8.88 9.97
CA PHE A 150 18.52 -8.26 8.86
C PHE A 150 20.00 -8.54 9.03
N ILE A 151 20.54 -9.50 8.27
CA ILE A 151 21.95 -9.88 8.30
C ILE A 151 22.73 -8.89 7.42
N CYS A 152 23.52 -8.03 8.04
CA CYS A 152 24.32 -7.03 7.34
C CYS A 152 25.68 -7.58 6.90
N ASP A 153 26.21 -8.58 7.61
CA ASP A 153 27.49 -9.24 7.30
C ASP A 153 27.36 -10.74 7.59
N ALA A 154 27.46 -11.54 6.54
CA ALA A 154 27.34 -12.98 6.61
C ALA A 154 28.54 -13.67 7.29
N GLU A 155 29.74 -13.10 7.23
CA GLU A 155 30.94 -13.69 7.83
C GLU A 155 30.89 -13.57 9.36
N THR A 156 30.49 -12.40 9.85
CA THR A 156 30.42 -12.12 11.28
C THR A 156 29.05 -12.43 11.90
N GLN A 157 28.03 -12.74 11.08
CA GLN A 157 26.63 -12.95 11.49
C GLN A 157 26.06 -11.74 12.25
N SER A 158 26.54 -10.54 11.91
CA SER A 158 26.07 -9.27 12.46
C SER A 158 24.69 -8.95 11.89
N HIS A 159 23.76 -8.57 12.76
CA HIS A 159 22.38 -8.34 12.34
C HIS A 159 21.65 -7.30 13.18
N PHE A 160 20.58 -6.75 12.60
CA PHE A 160 19.52 -6.05 13.31
C PHE A 160 18.29 -6.95 13.43
N GLN A 161 17.50 -6.74 14.47
CA GLN A 161 16.27 -7.50 14.69
C GLN A 161 15.09 -6.54 14.91
N VAL A 162 13.97 -6.84 14.26
CA VAL A 162 12.67 -6.24 14.54
C VAL A 162 11.63 -7.33 14.76
N THR A 163 10.68 -7.08 15.66
CA THR A 163 9.66 -8.07 16.02
C THR A 163 8.31 -7.40 16.21
N GLY A 164 7.25 -8.18 16.05
CA GLY A 164 5.94 -7.79 16.50
C GLY A 164 4.97 -8.95 16.51
N VAL A 165 3.72 -8.65 16.86
CA VAL A 165 2.65 -9.62 16.99
C VAL A 165 1.59 -9.32 15.94
N VAL A 166 1.11 -10.38 15.30
CA VAL A 166 -0.01 -10.33 14.36
C VAL A 166 -1.13 -11.25 14.86
N VAL A 167 -2.36 -10.79 14.67
CA VAL A 167 -3.57 -11.59 14.92
C VAL A 167 -4.50 -11.48 13.73
N ARG A 168 -4.98 -12.63 13.26
CA ARG A 168 -6.05 -12.67 12.27
C ARG A 168 -7.41 -12.52 12.95
N ARG A 169 -8.24 -11.61 12.47
CA ARG A 169 -9.63 -11.46 12.90
C ARG A 169 -10.59 -11.96 11.83
N SER A 170 -11.73 -12.48 12.28
CA SER A 170 -12.86 -12.71 11.39
C SER A 170 -13.66 -11.41 11.27
N PRO A 171 -13.76 -10.79 10.08
CA PRO A 171 -14.63 -9.64 9.89
C PRO A 171 -16.11 -10.05 10.04
N SER A 172 -16.95 -9.12 10.48
CA SER A 172 -18.41 -9.30 10.45
C SER A 172 -18.93 -9.25 9.02
N THR A 173 -20.01 -9.97 8.71
CA THR A 173 -20.65 -9.97 7.37
C THR A 173 -20.93 -8.55 6.85
N SER A 174 -21.48 -7.68 7.69
CA SER A 174 -21.78 -6.29 7.31
C SER A 174 -20.54 -5.46 6.98
N PHE A 175 -19.40 -5.75 7.61
CA PHE A 175 -18.12 -5.09 7.30
C PHE A 175 -17.57 -5.60 5.97
N THR A 176 -17.62 -6.92 5.74
CA THR A 176 -17.22 -7.53 4.47
C THR A 176 -18.01 -6.95 3.30
N GLU A 177 -19.34 -6.87 3.42
CA GLU A 177 -20.21 -6.28 2.39
C GLU A 177 -19.87 -4.80 2.12
N GLN A 178 -19.60 -4.02 3.17
CA GLN A 178 -19.17 -2.63 3.03
C GLN A 178 -17.82 -2.52 2.32
N LEU A 179 -16.86 -3.38 2.65
CA LEU A 179 -15.54 -3.38 2.05
C LEU A 179 -15.60 -3.75 0.56
N GLU A 180 -16.41 -4.75 0.20
CA GLU A 180 -16.61 -5.19 -1.19
C GLU A 180 -17.30 -4.13 -2.05
N ALA A 181 -18.24 -3.36 -1.48
CA ALA A 181 -18.94 -2.28 -2.18
C ALA A 181 -18.13 -0.98 -2.30
N ALA A 182 -17.08 -0.81 -1.49
CA ALA A 182 -16.28 0.40 -1.43
C ALA A 182 -15.27 0.48 -2.59
N SER A 183 -14.99 1.71 -3.05
CA SER A 183 -13.87 1.95 -3.96
C SER A 183 -12.53 1.63 -3.30
N PRO A 184 -11.44 1.38 -4.06
CA PRO A 184 -10.15 1.01 -3.48
C PRO A 184 -9.62 2.00 -2.43
N THR A 185 -9.83 3.30 -2.62
CA THR A 185 -9.40 4.31 -1.64
C THR A 185 -10.30 4.33 -0.40
N GLU A 186 -11.61 4.10 -0.55
CA GLU A 186 -12.54 3.96 0.57
C GLU A 186 -12.25 2.70 1.40
N GLN A 187 -11.80 1.61 0.75
CA GLN A 187 -11.37 0.40 1.44
C GLN A 187 -10.22 0.68 2.42
N VAL A 188 -9.23 1.49 2.03
CA VAL A 188 -8.14 1.90 2.94
C VAL A 188 -8.71 2.58 4.19
N ALA A 189 -9.62 3.53 4.01
CA ALA A 189 -10.23 4.25 5.13
C ALA A 189 -11.06 3.33 6.04
N LEU A 190 -11.80 2.38 5.46
CA LEU A 190 -12.58 1.38 6.21
C LEU A 190 -11.68 0.46 7.04
N LEU A 191 -10.61 -0.08 6.44
CA LEU A 191 -9.64 -0.95 7.12
C LEU A 191 -8.95 -0.20 8.27
N ALA A 192 -8.51 1.04 8.02
CA ALA A 192 -7.84 1.88 9.01
C ALA A 192 -8.75 2.19 10.20
N ALA A 193 -10.01 2.53 9.93
CA ALA A 193 -11.00 2.84 10.96
C ALA A 193 -11.34 1.62 11.85
N HIS A 194 -11.21 0.41 11.31
CA HIS A 194 -11.41 -0.85 12.05
C HIS A 194 -10.13 -1.41 12.68
N GLY A 195 -8.98 -0.75 12.49
CA GLY A 195 -7.72 -1.15 13.11
C GLY A 195 -6.98 -2.29 12.40
N PHE A 196 -7.39 -2.67 11.17
CA PHE A 196 -6.73 -3.70 10.37
C PHE A 196 -5.44 -3.17 9.73
N TRP A 197 -4.41 -3.02 10.56
CA TRP A 197 -3.14 -2.38 10.20
C TRP A 197 -2.46 -2.98 8.97
N HIS A 198 -2.29 -4.31 8.94
CA HIS A 198 -1.57 -4.97 7.84
C HIS A 198 -2.30 -4.80 6.51
N ASP A 199 -3.63 -4.91 6.52
CA ASP A 199 -4.45 -4.72 5.33
C ASP A 199 -4.47 -3.26 4.89
N THR A 200 -4.54 -2.32 5.84
CA THR A 200 -4.49 -0.87 5.58
C THR A 200 -3.19 -0.47 4.88
N LEU A 201 -2.04 -0.86 5.43
CA LEU A 201 -0.73 -0.58 4.82
C LEU A 201 -0.60 -1.20 3.44
N THR A 202 -1.07 -2.44 3.29
CA THR A 202 -0.95 -3.16 2.03
C THR A 202 -1.78 -2.49 0.94
N GLN A 203 -3.04 -2.19 1.22
CA GLN A 203 -3.93 -1.53 0.26
C GLN A 203 -3.43 -0.11 -0.09
N LEU A 204 -3.01 0.67 0.91
CA LEU A 204 -2.50 2.03 0.68
C LEU A 204 -1.23 2.01 -0.19
N ASN A 205 -0.26 1.16 0.12
CA ASN A 205 0.97 1.10 -0.66
C ASN A 205 0.77 0.51 -2.06
N GLN A 206 -0.16 -0.43 -2.26
CA GLN A 206 -0.54 -0.88 -3.61
C GLN A 206 -1.10 0.27 -4.45
N LEU A 207 -1.95 1.11 -3.86
CA LEU A 207 -2.48 2.29 -4.54
C LEU A 207 -1.38 3.32 -4.85
N ARG A 208 -0.47 3.57 -3.89
CA ARG A 208 0.69 4.46 -4.09
C ARG A 208 1.62 3.96 -5.18
N TRP A 209 1.88 2.66 -5.21
CA TRP A 209 2.70 2.02 -6.24
C TRP A 209 2.10 2.22 -7.63
N ALA A 210 0.78 2.00 -7.76
CA ALA A 210 0.08 2.17 -9.03
C ALA A 210 -0.11 3.65 -9.44
N ASN A 211 -0.09 4.59 -8.48
CA ASN A 211 -0.37 6.01 -8.70
C ASN A 211 0.60 6.91 -7.91
N PRO A 212 1.91 6.89 -8.23
CA PRO A 212 2.94 7.53 -7.40
C PRO A 212 2.80 9.07 -7.29
N GLU A 213 2.22 9.71 -8.30
CA GLU A 213 2.01 11.16 -8.35
C GLU A 213 0.69 11.62 -7.73
N ASN A 214 -0.11 10.70 -7.15
CA ASN A 214 -1.41 11.05 -6.57
C ASN A 214 -1.22 11.78 -5.22
N PRO A 215 -1.56 13.09 -5.12
CA PRO A 215 -1.30 13.87 -3.92
C PRO A 215 -2.16 13.43 -2.72
N THR A 216 -3.35 12.87 -2.98
CA THR A 216 -4.21 12.35 -1.91
C THR A 216 -3.57 11.13 -1.26
N LEU A 217 -3.03 10.20 -2.04
CA LEU A 217 -2.37 9.00 -1.50
C LEU A 217 -1.07 9.34 -0.76
N GLN A 218 -0.37 10.40 -1.18
CA GLN A 218 0.80 10.91 -0.46
C GLN A 218 0.41 11.52 0.89
N ALA A 219 -0.67 12.33 0.93
CA ALA A 219 -1.17 12.90 2.18
C ALA A 219 -1.71 11.82 3.15
N ASP A 220 -2.38 10.81 2.62
CA ASP A 220 -2.86 9.64 3.35
C ASP A 220 -1.72 8.84 3.98
N TRP A 221 -0.62 8.65 3.24
CA TRP A 221 0.62 8.03 3.72
C TRP A 221 1.28 8.81 4.85
N GLU A 222 1.46 10.12 4.63
CA GLU A 222 2.04 11.02 5.63
C GLU A 222 1.20 11.00 6.92
N THR A 223 -0.11 11.16 6.80
CA THR A 223 -1.04 11.12 7.94
C THR A 223 -0.94 9.81 8.71
N LEU A 224 -0.89 8.67 8.01
CA LEU A 224 -0.83 7.36 8.64
C LEU A 224 0.47 7.17 9.43
N LEU A 225 1.62 7.55 8.86
CA LEU A 225 2.92 7.38 9.53
C LEU A 225 3.16 8.37 10.68
N GLN A 226 2.67 9.60 10.56
CA GLN A 226 2.75 10.63 11.61
C GLN A 226 1.78 10.38 12.77
N HIS A 227 0.87 9.41 12.62
CA HIS A 227 -0.16 9.15 13.61
C HIS A 227 0.46 8.89 14.99
N PRO A 228 -0.10 9.44 16.10
CA PRO A 228 0.54 9.37 17.43
C PRO A 228 0.77 7.96 17.98
N PHE A 229 0.05 6.96 17.46
CA PHE A 229 0.22 5.55 17.81
C PHE A 229 1.14 4.78 16.84
N VAL A 230 1.54 5.40 15.72
CA VAL A 230 2.41 4.82 14.68
C VAL A 230 3.83 5.37 14.82
N LYS A 231 4.02 6.70 14.76
CA LYS A 231 5.31 7.39 14.97
C LYS A 231 6.43 6.92 14.03
N LEU A 232 6.13 6.84 12.73
CA LEU A 232 7.05 6.42 11.67
C LEU A 232 7.40 7.58 10.72
N ASP A 233 7.40 8.81 11.23
CA ASP A 233 7.57 10.06 10.48
C ASP A 233 8.84 10.06 9.60
N ALA A 234 9.91 9.44 10.07
CA ALA A 234 11.18 9.36 9.35
C ALA A 234 11.07 8.62 8.01
N LEU A 235 10.07 7.74 7.84
CA LEU A 235 9.90 6.89 6.66
C LEU A 235 9.04 7.52 5.55
N ILE A 236 8.50 8.73 5.76
CA ILE A 236 7.54 9.34 4.81
C ILE A 236 8.15 9.52 3.41
N ALA A 237 9.40 9.95 3.35
CA ALA A 237 10.12 10.25 2.11
C ALA A 237 10.81 9.03 1.47
N GLU A 238 10.81 7.88 2.14
CA GLU A 238 11.52 6.69 1.66
C GLU A 238 10.77 6.03 0.48
N PRO A 239 11.50 5.56 -0.54
CA PRO A 239 10.88 5.00 -1.75
C PRO A 239 10.26 3.64 -1.47
N LEU A 240 9.22 3.31 -2.24
CA LEU A 240 8.76 1.93 -2.35
C LEU A 240 9.70 1.18 -3.32
N ILE A 241 10.09 -0.04 -2.96
CA ILE A 241 10.94 -0.90 -3.78
C ILE A 241 10.29 -2.28 -4.01
N GLU A 242 10.62 -2.90 -5.13
CA GLU A 242 10.25 -4.29 -5.36
C GLU A 242 11.14 -5.15 -4.48
N CYS A 243 10.59 -6.12 -3.77
CA CYS A 243 11.41 -7.00 -2.95
C CYS A 243 10.90 -8.42 -2.96
N CYS A 244 11.85 -9.29 -2.61
CA CYS A 244 11.60 -10.50 -1.86
C CYS A 244 10.93 -11.59 -2.71
N SER A 245 11.69 -12.11 -3.68
CA SER A 245 11.38 -13.37 -4.38
C SER A 245 11.80 -14.58 -3.55
#